data_AF-A0A1M7TD17-F1
#
_entry.id   AF-A0A1M7TD17-F1
#
_cell.length_a   1.000
_cell.length_b   1.000
_cell.length_c   1.000
_cell.angle_alpha   90.00
_cell.angle_beta   90.00
_cell.angle_gamma   90.00
#
_symmetry.space_group_name_H-M   'P 1'
#
loop_
_entity.id
_entity.type
_entity.pdbx_description
1 polymer ?
#
loop_
_entity_poly.entity_id
_entity_poly.type
_entity_poly.pdbx_seq_one_letter_code
_entity_poly.pdbx_strand_id
1 'polypeptide(L)'
;MKYKIWDKQETLITPIGEVLSPQEVFNQFPASRLSNMKYVIANQPVNMTVFMEFEATKELYRKQGTSITDEMTDQEVLDAITYFEENPPASGPSAEERIAAAMEFQSMMMIPME
;
A
#
# COMPACT_ATOMS: atom_id res chain seq x y z
N MET A 1 -0.28 7.19 4.39
CA MET A 1 -1.38 6.97 5.38
C MET A 1 -0.94 5.87 6.31
N LYS A 2 -1.13 5.98 7.63
CA LYS A 2 -0.70 4.90 8.56
C LYS A 2 -1.76 3.82 8.71
N TYR A 3 -1.32 2.57 8.77
CA TYR A 3 -2.16 1.39 8.94
C TYR A 3 -1.91 0.69 10.28
N LYS A 4 -2.89 -0.10 10.72
CA LYS A 4 -2.76 -1.06 11.83
C LYS A 4 -3.61 -2.30 11.57
N ILE A 5 -3.31 -3.39 12.28
CA ILE A 5 -4.19 -4.56 12.33
C ILE A 5 -5.34 -4.28 13.30
N TRP A 6 -6.57 -4.54 12.87
CA TRP A 6 -7.74 -4.45 13.73
C TRP A 6 -7.70 -5.53 14.82
N ASP A 7 -7.84 -5.12 16.08
CA ASP A 7 -7.81 -5.99 17.25
C ASP A 7 -9.11 -6.81 17.46
N LYS A 8 -10.11 -6.59 16.60
CA LYS A 8 -11.44 -7.22 16.63
C LYS A 8 -12.27 -6.85 17.86
N GLN A 9 -11.89 -5.79 18.58
CA GLN A 9 -12.54 -5.31 19.81
C GLN A 9 -12.91 -3.83 19.71
N GLU A 10 -12.07 -3.01 19.09
CA GLU A 10 -12.38 -1.59 18.87
C GLU A 10 -13.55 -1.43 17.88
N THR A 11 -14.33 -0.38 18.10
CA THR A 11 -15.36 0.06 17.16
C THR A 11 -14.74 0.62 15.88
N LEU A 12 -15.40 0.41 14.75
CA LEU A 12 -14.97 0.94 13.46
C LEU A 12 -15.88 2.09 13.02
N ILE A 13 -15.28 3.18 12.57
CA ILE A 13 -15.98 4.36 12.05
C ILE A 13 -15.86 4.36 10.52
N THR A 14 -17.02 4.30 9.85
CA THR A 14 -17.10 4.29 8.39
C THR A 14 -16.85 5.69 7.79
N PRO A 15 -16.48 5.79 6.51
CA PRO A 15 -16.31 7.09 5.84
C PRO A 15 -17.56 8.00 5.84
N ILE A 16 -18.75 7.41 6.02
CA ILE A 16 -20.02 8.15 6.13
C ILE A 16 -20.40 8.49 7.58
N GLY A 17 -19.55 8.16 8.56
CA GLY A 17 -19.72 8.52 9.97
C GLY A 17 -20.51 7.51 10.80
N GLU A 18 -20.84 6.33 10.27
CA GLU A 18 -21.44 5.27 11.08
C GLU A 18 -20.40 4.68 12.02
N VAL A 19 -20.80 4.41 13.26
CA VAL A 19 -19.96 3.74 14.27
C VAL A 19 -20.47 2.32 14.43
N LEU A 20 -19.65 1.35 14.03
CA LEU A 20 -19.96 -0.06 14.07
C LEU A 20 -19.26 -0.74 15.24
N SER A 21 -20.01 -1.49 16.03
CA SER A 21 -19.45 -2.45 16.97
C SER A 21 -18.76 -3.61 16.25
N PRO A 22 -17.84 -4.34 16.91
CA PRO A 22 -17.23 -5.53 16.30
C PRO A 22 -18.25 -6.58 15.84
N GLN A 23 -19.36 -6.75 16.56
CA GLN A 23 -20.41 -7.68 16.15
C GLN A 23 -21.09 -7.25 14.85
N GLU A 24 -21.37 -5.97 14.68
CA GLU A 24 -21.94 -5.43 13.43
C GLU A 24 -20.95 -5.59 12.28
N VAL A 25 -19.66 -5.34 12.51
CA VAL A 25 -18.61 -5.60 11.51
C VAL A 25 -18.58 -7.08 11.14
N PHE A 26 -18.65 -8.01 12.09
CA PHE A 26 -18.72 -9.44 11.78
C PHE A 26 -19.98 -9.84 11.04
N ASN A 27 -21.11 -9.17 11.28
CA ASN A 27 -22.36 -9.46 10.57
C ASN A 27 -22.29 -8.97 9.13
N GLN A 28 -21.65 -7.83 8.88
CA GLN A 28 -21.44 -7.28 7.54
C GLN A 28 -20.31 -8.00 6.78
N PHE A 29 -19.24 -8.38 7.48
CA PHE A 29 -18.04 -9.02 6.93
C PHE A 29 -17.70 -10.31 7.71
N PRO A 30 -18.44 -11.42 7.50
CA PRO A 30 -18.30 -12.64 8.31
C PRO A 30 -16.90 -13.25 8.35
N ALA A 31 -16.13 -13.12 7.27
CA ALA A 31 -14.74 -13.59 7.21
C ALA A 31 -13.85 -12.92 8.28
N SER A 32 -14.15 -11.69 8.67
CA SER A 32 -13.41 -10.97 9.73
C SER A 32 -13.55 -11.59 11.12
N ARG A 33 -14.54 -12.47 11.33
CA ARG A 33 -14.69 -13.25 12.56
C ARG A 33 -13.66 -14.38 12.68
N LEU A 34 -13.11 -14.86 11.57
CA LEU A 34 -12.18 -16.00 11.57
C LEU A 34 -10.85 -15.60 12.24
N SER A 35 -10.42 -16.36 13.26
CA SER A 35 -9.24 -16.03 14.07
C SER A 35 -7.92 -16.07 13.28
N ASN A 36 -7.88 -16.83 12.20
CA ASN A 36 -6.73 -16.93 11.30
C ASN A 36 -6.68 -15.82 10.23
N MET A 37 -7.68 -14.94 10.17
CA MET A 37 -7.69 -13.79 9.26
C MET A 37 -7.46 -12.48 10.02
N LYS A 38 -6.49 -11.71 9.56
CA LYS A 38 -6.17 -10.37 10.06
C LYS A 38 -6.68 -9.33 9.07
N TYR A 39 -7.18 -8.22 9.58
CA TYR A 39 -7.71 -7.14 8.76
C TYR A 39 -6.95 -5.85 9.04
N VAL A 40 -6.50 -5.20 7.98
CA VAL A 40 -5.83 -3.91 7.99
C VAL A 40 -6.88 -2.80 8.01
N ILE A 41 -6.73 -1.87 8.94
CA ILE A 41 -7.54 -0.66 9.06
C ILE A 41 -6.64 0.57 9.10
N ALA A 42 -7.22 1.75 8.83
CA ALA A 42 -6.49 2.99 8.96
C ALA A 42 -6.25 3.35 10.43
N ASN A 43 -5.06 3.85 10.75
CA ASN A 43 -4.71 4.31 12.10
C ASN A 43 -5.07 5.79 12.30
N GLN A 44 -6.36 6.10 12.20
CA GLN A 44 -6.94 7.44 12.33
C GLN A 44 -8.38 7.35 12.84
N PRO A 45 -9.05 8.46 13.24
CA PRO A 45 -10.41 8.41 13.81
C PRO A 45 -11.43 7.71 12.91
N VAL A 46 -11.43 8.00 11.61
CA VAL A 46 -12.22 7.26 10.61
C VAL A 46 -11.40 6.05 10.15
N ASN A 47 -11.37 5.02 10.98
CA ASN A 47 -10.47 3.87 10.82
C ASN A 47 -10.92 2.89 9.72
N MET A 48 -12.22 2.84 9.37
CA MET A 48 -12.75 1.92 8.36
C MET A 48 -12.69 2.47 6.93
N THR A 49 -11.96 3.57 6.69
CA THR A 49 -11.65 4.02 5.33
C THR A 49 -10.76 3.01 4.57
N VAL A 50 -10.09 2.12 5.31
CA VAL A 50 -9.42 0.94 4.80
C VAL A 50 -9.93 -0.28 5.56
N PHE A 51 -10.23 -1.36 4.83
CA PHE A 51 -10.60 -2.65 5.40
C PHE A 51 -10.19 -3.77 4.43
N MET A 52 -8.96 -4.26 4.58
CA MET A 52 -8.36 -5.25 3.67
C MET A 52 -7.81 -6.45 4.44
N GLU A 53 -7.82 -7.64 3.83
CA GLU A 53 -7.20 -8.83 4.44
C GLU A 53 -5.66 -8.69 4.38
N PHE A 54 -4.98 -8.99 5.49
CA PHE A 54 -3.56 -8.67 5.67
C PHE A 54 -2.64 -9.44 4.72
N GLU A 55 -2.80 -10.75 4.55
CA GLU A 55 -1.87 -11.56 3.73
C GLU A 55 -2.00 -11.21 2.24
N ALA A 56 -3.23 -11.00 1.75
CA ALA A 56 -3.50 -10.53 0.40
C ALA A 56 -2.93 -9.13 0.16
N THR A 57 -3.03 -8.24 1.15
CA THR A 57 -2.43 -6.89 1.09
C THR A 57 -0.91 -7.00 1.04
N LYS A 58 -0.30 -7.80 1.91
CA LYS A 58 1.14 -8.08 1.93
C LYS A 58 1.64 -8.58 0.57
N GLU A 59 0.94 -9.55 -0.02
CA GLU A 59 1.28 -10.10 -1.33
C GLU A 59 1.14 -9.06 -2.46
N LEU A 60 0.10 -8.23 -2.42
CA LEU A 60 -0.12 -7.16 -3.40
C LEU A 60 1.04 -6.18 -3.43
N TYR A 61 1.44 -5.64 -2.27
CA TYR A 61 2.54 -4.67 -2.21
C TYR A 61 3.90 -5.30 -2.52
N ARG A 62 4.12 -6.57 -2.14
CA ARG A 62 5.31 -7.32 -2.56
C ARG A 62 5.40 -7.39 -4.09
N LYS A 63 4.29 -7.62 -4.79
CA LYS A 63 4.24 -7.62 -6.28
C LYS A 63 4.48 -6.23 -6.88
N GLN A 64 4.15 -5.16 -6.16
CA GLN A 64 4.40 -3.79 -6.58
C GLN A 64 5.85 -3.32 -6.33
N GLY A 65 6.66 -4.14 -5.66
CA GLY A 65 8.08 -3.86 -5.41
C GLY A 65 8.37 -3.33 -4.01
N THR A 66 7.42 -3.40 -3.06
CA THR A 66 7.70 -3.13 -1.66
C THR A 66 8.59 -4.23 -1.06
N SER A 67 9.67 -3.84 -0.40
CA SER A 67 10.64 -4.74 0.23
C SER A 67 10.08 -5.41 1.50
N ILE A 68 9.19 -6.38 1.33
CA ILE A 68 8.56 -7.13 2.42
C ILE A 68 9.13 -8.55 2.52
N THR A 69 9.78 -8.86 3.64
CA THR A 69 10.31 -10.19 3.95
C THR A 69 9.37 -11.00 4.85
N ASP A 70 9.69 -12.27 5.09
CA ASP A 70 8.86 -13.17 5.90
C ASP A 70 9.19 -13.10 7.40
N GLU A 71 10.31 -12.49 7.76
CA GLU A 71 10.79 -12.26 9.13
C GLU A 71 10.22 -10.99 9.76
N MET A 72 9.60 -10.13 8.94
CA MET A 72 8.99 -8.88 9.40
C MET A 72 7.74 -9.17 10.24
N THR A 73 7.59 -8.42 11.33
CA THR A 73 6.36 -8.35 12.10
C THR A 73 5.24 -7.70 11.30
N ASP A 74 3.99 -7.94 11.69
CA ASP A 74 2.83 -7.34 11.02
C ASP A 74 2.93 -5.81 10.91
N GLN A 75 3.39 -5.14 11.97
CA GLN A 75 3.53 -3.69 11.96
C GLN A 75 4.67 -3.22 11.04
N GLU A 76 5.81 -3.92 11.01
CA GLU A 76 6.88 -3.59 10.08
C GLU A 76 6.44 -3.73 8.62
N VAL A 77 5.60 -4.73 8.30
CA VAL A 77 4.99 -4.87 6.97
C VAL A 77 4.13 -3.65 6.63
N LEU A 78 3.24 -3.24 7.55
CA LEU A 78 2.36 -2.09 7.35
C LEU A 78 3.14 -0.77 7.24
N ASP A 79 4.22 -0.61 7.99
CA ASP A 79 5.10 0.55 7.93
C ASP A 79 5.87 0.60 6.59
N ALA A 80 6.32 -0.55 6.08
CA ALA A 80 6.95 -0.63 4.75
C ALA A 80 5.97 -0.29 3.62
N ILE A 81 4.72 -0.74 3.72
CA ILE A 81 3.65 -0.37 2.78
C ILE A 81 3.41 1.14 2.83
N THR A 82 3.27 1.71 4.04
CA THR A 82 3.08 3.15 4.23
C THR A 82 4.22 3.95 3.61
N TYR A 83 5.47 3.51 3.84
CA TYR A 83 6.65 4.14 3.25
C TYR A 83 6.64 4.11 1.72
N PHE A 84 6.27 2.97 1.13
CA PHE A 84 6.19 2.82 -0.32
C PHE A 84 5.12 3.73 -0.95
N GLU A 85 3.96 3.87 -0.32
CA GLU A 85 2.90 4.77 -0.78
C GLU A 85 3.29 6.26 -0.68
N GLU A 86 4.03 6.63 0.35
CA GLU A 86 4.50 8.01 0.57
C GLU A 86 5.75 8.34 -0.26
N ASN A 87 6.46 7.32 -0.74
CA ASN A 87 7.67 7.44 -1.56
C ASN A 87 7.53 6.54 -2.80
N PRO A 88 6.52 6.80 -3.67
CA PRO A 88 6.32 5.97 -4.83
C PRO A 88 7.58 6.02 -5.71
N PRO A 89 8.03 4.88 -6.27
CA PRO A 89 9.17 4.87 -7.17
C PRO A 89 8.90 5.86 -8.31
N ALA A 90 9.95 6.61 -8.69
CA ALA A 90 9.83 7.56 -9.79
C ALA A 90 9.24 6.85 -11.01
N SER A 91 8.19 7.44 -11.60
CA SER A 91 7.73 6.99 -12.91
C SER A 91 8.93 7.01 -13.84
N GLY A 92 9.16 5.91 -14.57
CA GLY A 92 10.27 5.82 -15.52
C GLY A 92 10.30 7.01 -16.48
N PRO A 93 11.42 7.23 -17.20
CA PRO A 93 11.61 8.43 -18.00
C PRO A 93 10.42 8.65 -18.93
N SER A 94 9.88 9.87 -18.92
CA SER A 94 8.79 10.32 -19.76
C SER A 94 9.09 10.10 -21.25
N ALA A 95 8.06 10.20 -22.09
CA ALA A 95 8.27 10.09 -23.53
C ALA A 95 9.23 11.19 -24.02
N GLU A 96 9.08 12.40 -23.50
CA GLU A 96 9.94 13.55 -23.76
C GLU A 96 11.39 13.30 -23.34
N GLU A 97 11.64 12.76 -22.15
CA GLU A 97 12.99 12.43 -21.68
C GLU A 97 13.62 11.31 -22.52
N ARG A 98 12.84 10.32 -22.96
CA ARG A 98 13.31 9.28 -23.87
C ARG A 98 13.67 9.84 -25.25
N ILE A 99 12.89 10.80 -25.76
CA ILE A 99 13.15 11.48 -27.03
C ILE A 99 14.39 12.38 -26.91
N ALA A 100 14.50 13.16 -25.83
CA ALA A 100 15.65 14.02 -25.58
C ALA A 100 16.95 13.20 -25.49
N ALA A 101 16.95 12.10 -24.71
CA ALA A 101 18.10 11.19 -24.62
C ALA A 101 18.47 10.58 -25.98
N ALA A 102 17.47 10.23 -26.83
CA ALA A 102 17.72 9.74 -28.18
C ALA A 102 18.31 10.81 -29.10
N MET A 103 17.83 12.06 -29.01
CA MET A 103 18.37 13.19 -29.78
C MET A 103 19.78 13.59 -29.33
N GLU A 104 20.06 13.55 -28.02
CA GLU A 104 21.40 13.77 -27.47
C GLU A 104 22.37 12.68 -27.94
N PHE A 105 21.96 11.41 -27.90
CA PHE A 105 22.77 10.31 -28.42
C PHE A 105 23.05 10.47 -29.92
N GLN A 106 22.03 10.80 -30.72
CA GLN A 106 22.23 11.10 -32.15
C GLN A 106 23.19 12.26 -32.37
N SER A 107 23.07 13.33 -31.59
CA SER A 107 23.95 14.49 -31.69
C SER A 107 25.40 14.13 -31.37
N MET A 108 25.64 13.34 -30.33
CA MET A 108 26.97 12.84 -29.97
C MET A 108 27.59 11.94 -31.04
N MET A 109 26.79 11.10 -31.68
CA MET A 109 27.26 10.21 -32.77
C MET A 109 27.61 10.95 -34.07
N MET A 110 27.15 12.20 -34.21
CA MET A 110 27.40 13.06 -35.37
C MET A 110 28.56 14.02 -35.15
N ILE A 111 29.17 14.06 -33.95
CA ILE A 111 30.39 14.82 -33.70
C ILE A 111 31.56 14.08 -34.39
N PRO A 112 32.25 14.69 -35.36
CA PRO A 112 33.42 14.07 -35.97
C PRO A 112 34.50 13.87 -34.91
N MET A 113 35.10 12.68 -34.85
CA MET A 113 36.33 12.49 -34.08
C MET A 113 37.45 13.26 -34.79
N GLU A 114 38.00 14.30 -34.14
CA GLU A 114 39.24 14.97 -34.57
C GLU A 114 40.46 14.04 -34.41
#